data_AF-A0A660Z9R1-F1
#
_entry.id   AF-A0A660Z9R1-F1
#
_cell.length_a   1.000
_cell.length_b   1.000
_cell.length_c   1.000
_cell.angle_alpha   90.00
_cell.angle_beta   90.00
_cell.angle_gamma   90.00
#
_symmetry.space_group_name_H-M   'P 1'
#
loop_
_entity.id
_entity.type
_entity.pdbx_description
1 polymer ?
#
loop_
_entity_poly.entity_id
_entity_poly.type
_entity_poly.pdbx_seq_one_letter_code
_entity_poly.pdbx_strand_id
1 'polypeptide(L)'
;IERVERYKKERGLPEDDFSFSEADLVKYFRGESREMKRYILDSIRDWITHNPENKLKDFIDFGGRAKEKPLSYSTIEKTFYSFFIYRDVLHTPLNYRLDEGENPRELEKQQILRLMNIIAEEIYIGRFDPDIGAYKIEHRIQKGENIPEPHLVACRMSREEIIYNWLKHIAQIIKSYFILQGKPIDENKLFQYAFPEPLWERIRTFVRNLRDLPIWVNKELSSTVFGGKQTHEYWQTIFETGKTPQGFQVLSRPIDLMEMIKE
;
A
#
# COMPACT_ATOMS: atom_id res chain seq x y z
N ILE A 1 10.09 -21.18 7.39
CA ILE A 1 9.62 -22.56 7.60
C ILE A 1 10.30 -23.19 8.82
N GLU A 2 11.63 -23.12 8.93
CA GLU A 2 12.43 -23.75 10.00
C GLU A 2 11.97 -23.49 11.46
N ARG A 3 11.58 -22.26 11.83
CA ARG A 3 11.16 -21.94 13.21
C ARG A 3 9.83 -22.58 13.61
N VAL A 4 8.92 -22.74 12.65
CA VAL A 4 7.61 -23.37 12.87
C VAL A 4 7.78 -24.88 12.99
N GLU A 5 8.58 -25.49 12.12
CA GLU A 5 8.89 -26.92 12.20
C GLU A 5 9.61 -27.28 13.50
N ARG A 6 10.56 -26.44 13.96
CA ARG A 6 11.20 -26.61 15.26
C ARG A 6 10.18 -26.60 16.40
N TYR A 7 9.25 -25.63 16.40
CA TYR A 7 8.20 -25.55 17.40
C TYR A 7 7.34 -26.83 17.43
N LYS A 8 6.88 -27.29 16.26
CA LYS A 8 6.06 -28.51 16.14
C LYS A 8 6.81 -29.74 16.67
N LYS A 9 8.04 -29.94 16.22
CA LYS A 9 8.89 -31.08 16.63
C LYS A 9 9.12 -31.12 18.15
N GLU A 10 9.48 -29.99 18.75
CA GLU A 10 9.75 -29.93 20.20
C GLU A 10 8.48 -30.01 21.06
N ARG A 11 7.32 -29.68 20.50
CA ARG A 11 6.01 -29.86 21.14
C ARG A 11 5.35 -31.21 20.86
N GLY A 12 5.96 -32.05 20.02
CA GLY A 12 5.38 -33.32 19.61
C GLY A 12 4.10 -33.16 18.78
N LEU A 13 3.95 -32.05 18.07
CA LEU A 13 2.80 -31.80 17.20
C LEU A 13 3.01 -32.46 15.82
N PRO A 14 1.95 -32.99 15.20
CA PRO A 14 1.96 -33.42 13.81
C PRO A 14 2.40 -32.31 12.83
N GLU A 15 2.94 -32.68 11.67
CA GLU A 15 3.37 -31.73 10.63
C GLU A 15 2.21 -30.88 10.07
N ASP A 16 0.99 -31.41 10.06
CA ASP A 16 -0.24 -30.75 9.62
C ASP A 16 -0.99 -30.03 10.75
N ASP A 17 -0.49 -30.07 11.99
CA ASP A 17 -1.10 -29.34 13.09
C ASP A 17 -0.74 -27.85 13.02
N PHE A 18 -1.77 -27.01 12.85
CA PHE A 18 -1.69 -25.55 12.88
C PHE A 18 -2.66 -24.94 13.90
N SER A 19 -2.99 -25.68 14.96
CA SER A 19 -3.91 -25.27 16.03
C SER A 19 -3.35 -24.24 17.02
N PHE A 20 -2.05 -23.94 16.93
CA PHE A 20 -1.39 -22.90 17.73
C PHE A 20 -1.41 -21.53 17.04
N SER A 21 -1.17 -20.47 17.80
CA SER A 21 -1.16 -19.08 17.32
C SER A 21 0.25 -18.51 17.12
N GLU A 22 0.33 -17.35 16.47
CA GLU A 22 1.57 -16.56 16.41
C GLU A 22 2.05 -16.14 17.80
N ALA A 23 1.11 -15.83 18.72
CA ALA A 23 1.41 -15.53 20.10
C ALA A 23 2.04 -16.71 20.85
N ASP A 24 1.62 -17.95 20.54
CA ASP A 24 2.22 -19.16 21.13
C ASP A 24 3.65 -19.37 20.65
N LEU A 25 3.94 -19.09 19.37
CA LEU A 25 5.29 -19.13 18.84
C LEU A 25 6.20 -18.12 19.54
N VAL A 26 5.75 -16.86 19.67
CA VAL A 26 6.53 -15.82 20.38
C VAL A 26 6.73 -16.18 21.85
N LYS A 27 5.69 -16.69 22.53
CA LYS A 27 5.75 -17.12 23.93
C LYS A 27 6.67 -18.31 24.15
N TYR A 28 6.86 -19.16 23.15
CA TYR A 28 7.80 -20.27 23.21
C TYR A 28 9.24 -19.78 22.97
N PHE A 29 9.46 -18.92 21.98
CA PHE A 29 10.76 -18.28 21.71
C PHE A 29 11.01 -17.04 22.59
N ARG A 30 10.80 -17.11 23.91
CA ARG A 30 10.82 -15.93 24.80
C ARG A 30 12.10 -15.10 24.69
N GLY A 31 13.25 -15.75 24.63
CA GLY A 31 14.56 -15.10 24.50
C GLY A 31 14.81 -14.43 23.14
N GLU A 32 13.96 -14.72 22.15
CA GLU A 32 14.03 -14.21 20.78
C GLU A 32 12.67 -13.64 20.32
N SER A 33 11.88 -13.10 21.26
CA SER A 33 10.49 -12.68 20.98
C SER A 33 10.43 -11.63 19.87
N ARG A 34 11.42 -10.72 19.82
CA ARG A 34 11.51 -9.66 18.81
C ARG A 34 11.86 -10.22 17.44
N GLU A 35 12.81 -11.14 17.39
CA GLU A 35 13.22 -11.85 16.18
C GLU A 35 12.08 -12.71 15.64
N MET A 36 11.33 -13.38 16.52
CA MET A 36 10.19 -14.20 16.13
C MET A 36 9.05 -13.34 15.56
N LYS A 37 8.72 -12.22 16.20
CA LYS A 37 7.75 -11.26 15.67
C LYS A 37 8.20 -10.70 14.32
N ARG A 38 9.48 -10.36 14.17
CA ARG A 38 10.04 -9.93 12.88
C ARG A 38 9.91 -11.03 11.82
N TYR A 39 10.28 -12.26 12.14
CA TYR A 39 10.17 -13.41 11.24
C TYR A 39 8.73 -13.61 10.74
N ILE A 40 7.73 -13.48 11.61
CA ILE A 40 6.30 -13.56 11.23
C ILE A 40 5.95 -12.44 10.24
N LEU A 41 6.24 -11.19 10.61
CA LEU A 41 5.91 -10.03 9.77
C LEU A 41 6.65 -10.05 8.43
N ASP A 42 7.90 -10.49 8.41
CA ASP A 42 8.69 -10.60 7.19
C ASP A 42 8.13 -11.71 6.28
N SER A 43 7.64 -12.83 6.84
CA SER A 43 6.97 -13.87 6.03
C SER A 43 5.69 -13.37 5.35
N ILE A 44 4.94 -12.48 6.01
CA ILE A 44 3.73 -11.86 5.45
C ILE A 44 4.12 -10.92 4.29
N ARG A 45 5.12 -10.06 4.52
CA ARG A 45 5.65 -9.13 3.50
C ARG A 45 6.21 -9.89 2.30
N ASP A 46 6.98 -10.94 2.55
CA ASP A 46 7.56 -11.79 1.52
C ASP A 46 6.48 -12.44 0.66
N TRP A 47 5.46 -13.03 1.31
CA TRP A 47 4.32 -13.61 0.61
C TRP A 47 3.64 -12.58 -0.29
N ILE A 48 3.33 -11.37 0.20
CA ILE A 48 2.66 -10.34 -0.59
C ILE A 48 3.56 -9.88 -1.75
N THR A 49 4.82 -9.60 -1.47
CA THR A 49 5.79 -9.05 -2.44
C THR A 49 6.05 -10.02 -3.59
N HIS A 50 6.26 -11.29 -3.26
CA HIS A 50 6.70 -12.30 -4.21
C HIS A 50 5.55 -13.16 -4.75
N ASN A 51 4.31 -12.90 -4.32
CA ASN A 51 3.13 -13.54 -4.88
C ASN A 51 3.14 -13.42 -6.42
N PRO A 52 2.96 -14.52 -7.17
CA PRO A 52 2.96 -14.49 -8.63
C PRO A 52 1.84 -13.62 -9.23
N GLU A 53 0.76 -13.40 -8.50
CA GLU A 53 -0.36 -12.54 -8.92
C GLU A 53 -0.16 -11.07 -8.56
N ASN A 54 0.96 -10.70 -7.91
CA ASN A 54 1.24 -9.30 -7.57
C ASN A 54 1.68 -8.51 -8.81
N LYS A 55 0.72 -7.84 -9.43
CA LYS A 55 0.92 -6.99 -10.62
C LYS A 55 1.73 -5.74 -10.33
N LEU A 56 1.82 -5.29 -9.07
CA LEU A 56 2.61 -4.13 -8.71
C LEU A 56 4.11 -4.44 -8.66
N LYS A 57 4.48 -5.73 -8.50
CA LYS A 57 5.86 -6.22 -8.42
C LYS A 57 6.74 -5.74 -9.57
N ASP A 58 6.18 -5.69 -10.78
CA ASP A 58 6.91 -5.27 -11.98
C ASP A 58 7.33 -3.80 -11.93
N PHE A 59 6.68 -2.99 -11.12
CA PHE A 59 6.95 -1.56 -10.95
C PHE A 59 7.79 -1.23 -9.70
N ILE A 60 8.24 -2.25 -8.95
CA ILE A 60 9.07 -2.09 -7.74
C ILE A 60 10.55 -2.37 -8.06
N ASP A 61 11.42 -1.41 -7.71
CA ASP A 61 12.87 -1.61 -7.60
C ASP A 61 13.24 -2.17 -6.22
N PHE A 62 13.72 -3.41 -6.21
CA PHE A 62 14.20 -4.11 -5.03
C PHE A 62 15.66 -3.77 -4.66
N GLY A 63 16.45 -3.30 -5.63
CA GLY A 63 17.88 -3.00 -5.44
C GLY A 63 18.13 -1.62 -4.83
N GLY A 64 17.13 -0.74 -4.81
CA GLY A 64 17.21 0.62 -4.27
C GLY A 64 18.20 1.54 -5.02
N ARG A 65 18.73 1.07 -6.15
CA ARG A 65 19.74 1.75 -6.97
C ARG A 65 19.29 1.89 -8.42
N ALA A 66 18.34 1.06 -8.88
CA ALA A 66 17.84 1.12 -10.23
C ALA A 66 16.81 2.25 -10.31
N LYS A 67 17.11 3.25 -11.14
CA LYS A 67 16.27 4.46 -11.26
C LYS A 67 15.23 4.33 -12.37
N GLU A 68 15.06 3.12 -12.86
CA GLU A 68 14.21 2.78 -13.99
C GLU A 68 12.76 2.65 -13.54
N LYS A 69 12.50 1.93 -12.43
CA LYS A 69 11.16 1.70 -11.92
C LYS A 69 10.65 2.85 -11.05
N PRO A 70 9.32 3.08 -11.02
CA PRO A 70 8.76 4.24 -10.33
C PRO A 70 8.65 4.06 -8.82
N LEU A 71 8.59 2.83 -8.31
CA LEU A 71 8.51 2.53 -6.88
C LEU A 71 9.80 1.91 -6.37
N SER A 72 10.21 2.28 -5.16
CA SER A 72 11.25 1.55 -4.42
C SER A 72 10.59 0.55 -3.46
N TYR A 73 11.28 -0.55 -3.14
CA TYR A 73 10.81 -1.47 -2.10
C TYR A 73 10.64 -0.77 -0.75
N SER A 74 11.52 0.18 -0.41
CA SER A 74 11.40 0.98 0.82
C SER A 74 10.09 1.77 0.88
N THR A 75 9.62 2.29 -0.27
CA THR A 75 8.33 2.97 -0.36
C THR A 75 7.19 2.01 0.00
N ILE A 76 7.23 0.76 -0.48
CA ILE A 76 6.23 -0.26 -0.15
C ILE A 76 6.23 -0.57 1.35
N GLU A 77 7.41 -0.72 1.96
CA GLU A 77 7.53 -1.01 3.39
C GLU A 77 7.00 0.11 4.28
N LYS A 78 7.30 1.37 3.92
CA LYS A 78 6.90 2.56 4.69
C LYS A 78 5.45 2.98 4.46
N THR A 79 4.80 2.47 3.42
CA THR A 79 3.41 2.83 3.09
C THR A 79 2.49 1.62 3.22
N PHE A 80 2.36 0.76 2.21
CA PHE A 80 1.50 -0.42 2.21
C PHE A 80 1.68 -1.28 3.47
N TYR A 81 2.90 -1.72 3.75
CA TYR A 81 3.14 -2.63 4.87
C TYR A 81 3.07 -1.94 6.22
N SER A 82 3.31 -0.63 6.28
CA SER A 82 3.19 0.12 7.53
C SER A 82 1.75 0.47 7.90
N PHE A 83 0.90 0.64 6.89
CA PHE A 83 -0.49 1.01 7.08
C PHE A 83 -1.40 -0.19 7.24
N PHE A 84 -1.16 -1.26 6.49
CA PHE A 84 -2.18 -2.30 6.30
C PHE A 84 -1.84 -3.66 6.91
N ILE A 85 -0.56 -3.95 7.18
CA ILE A 85 -0.19 -5.16 7.93
C ILE A 85 -0.31 -4.88 9.42
N TYR A 86 -1.14 -5.64 10.11
CA TYR A 86 -1.21 -5.60 11.57
C TYR A 86 0.14 -5.93 12.18
N ARG A 87 0.68 -4.98 12.94
CA ARG A 87 2.05 -5.01 13.45
C ARG A 87 2.26 -5.92 14.65
N ASP A 88 1.21 -6.51 15.21
CA ASP A 88 1.32 -7.44 16.33
C ASP A 88 1.04 -8.89 15.93
N VAL A 89 1.31 -9.79 16.86
CA VAL A 89 1.00 -11.21 16.72
C VAL A 89 -0.48 -11.48 16.96
N LEU A 90 -1.03 -12.42 16.21
CA LEU A 90 -2.37 -12.91 16.41
C LEU A 90 -2.39 -13.97 17.52
N HIS A 91 -3.41 -13.87 18.36
CA HIS A 91 -3.75 -14.89 19.36
C HIS A 91 -4.65 -15.99 18.79
N THR A 92 -5.19 -15.75 17.60
CA THR A 92 -6.01 -16.71 16.87
C THR A 92 -5.13 -17.86 16.34
N PRO A 93 -5.58 -19.13 16.43
CA PRO A 93 -4.90 -20.26 15.81
C PRO A 93 -4.60 -20.05 14.32
N LEU A 94 -3.48 -20.58 13.83
CA LEU A 94 -3.09 -20.46 12.43
C LEU A 94 -4.09 -21.14 11.48
N ASN A 95 -4.74 -22.23 11.90
CA ASN A 95 -5.78 -22.92 11.13
C ASN A 95 -7.20 -22.34 11.34
N TYR A 96 -7.37 -21.29 12.14
CA TYR A 96 -8.69 -20.75 12.43
C TYR A 96 -9.41 -20.31 11.15
N ARG A 97 -10.56 -20.94 10.88
CA ARG A 97 -11.42 -20.71 9.71
C ARG A 97 -10.65 -20.65 8.39
N LEU A 98 -9.55 -21.41 8.31
CA LEU A 98 -8.67 -21.42 7.14
C LEU A 98 -9.40 -22.00 5.91
N ASP A 99 -10.12 -23.10 6.11
CA ASP A 99 -10.89 -23.77 5.04
C ASP A 99 -12.08 -22.93 4.54
N GLU A 100 -12.57 -22.00 5.37
CA GLU A 100 -13.63 -21.06 5.02
C GLU A 100 -13.08 -19.79 4.33
N GLY A 101 -11.75 -19.66 4.23
CA GLY A 101 -11.09 -18.47 3.69
C GLY A 101 -11.19 -17.24 4.60
N GLU A 102 -11.57 -17.43 5.87
CA GLU A 102 -11.81 -16.35 6.84
C GLU A 102 -10.71 -16.24 7.90
N ASN A 103 -9.58 -16.91 7.69
CA ASN A 103 -8.42 -16.70 8.54
C ASN A 103 -7.96 -15.23 8.46
N PRO A 104 -7.84 -14.51 9.59
CA PRO A 104 -7.56 -13.08 9.58
C PRO A 104 -6.23 -12.72 8.91
N ARG A 105 -5.20 -13.58 9.03
CA ARG A 105 -3.89 -13.32 8.43
C ARG A 105 -3.88 -13.61 6.93
N GLU A 106 -4.58 -14.65 6.50
CA GLU A 106 -4.77 -14.91 5.07
C GLU A 106 -5.60 -13.81 4.41
N LEU A 107 -6.69 -13.38 5.04
CA LEU A 107 -7.48 -12.23 4.57
C LEU A 107 -6.61 -10.97 4.44
N GLU A 108 -5.79 -10.66 5.45
CA GLU A 108 -4.88 -9.50 5.39
C GLU A 108 -3.96 -9.55 4.17
N LYS A 109 -3.29 -10.69 3.94
CA LYS A 109 -2.41 -10.89 2.80
C LYS A 109 -3.14 -10.75 1.47
N GLN A 110 -4.26 -11.44 1.31
CA GLN A 110 -5.04 -11.47 0.06
C GLN A 110 -5.62 -10.10 -0.28
N GLN A 111 -6.12 -9.37 0.72
CA GLN A 111 -6.70 -8.04 0.50
C GLN A 111 -5.64 -6.98 0.21
N ILE A 112 -4.46 -7.04 0.84
CA ILE A 112 -3.35 -6.14 0.49
C ILE A 112 -2.87 -6.43 -0.94
N LEU A 113 -2.75 -7.71 -1.32
CA LEU A 113 -2.42 -8.12 -2.69
C LEU A 113 -3.45 -7.55 -3.69
N ARG A 114 -4.75 -7.67 -3.39
CA ARG A 114 -5.81 -7.10 -4.22
C ARG A 114 -5.70 -5.59 -4.36
N LEU A 115 -5.43 -4.88 -3.26
CA LEU A 115 -5.21 -3.43 -3.30
C LEU A 115 -4.01 -3.08 -4.20
N MET A 116 -2.87 -3.78 -4.04
CA MET A 116 -1.69 -3.57 -4.88
C MET A 116 -2.00 -3.80 -6.37
N ASN A 117 -2.82 -4.80 -6.68
CA ASN A 117 -3.25 -5.09 -8.05
C ASN A 117 -4.17 -4.00 -8.64
N ILE A 118 -5.13 -3.48 -7.86
CA ILE A 118 -5.96 -2.33 -8.28
C ILE A 118 -5.07 -1.13 -8.62
N ILE A 119 -4.09 -0.85 -7.77
CA ILE A 119 -3.14 0.26 -7.97
C ILE A 119 -2.28 0.03 -9.21
N ALA A 120 -1.77 -1.19 -9.43
CA ALA A 120 -1.05 -1.56 -10.64
C ALA A 120 -1.87 -1.28 -11.90
N GLU A 121 -3.11 -1.77 -11.94
CA GLU A 121 -4.04 -1.65 -13.06
C GLU A 121 -4.45 -0.21 -13.36
N GLU A 122 -4.74 0.58 -12.32
CA GLU A 122 -5.24 1.94 -12.51
C GLU A 122 -4.12 2.94 -12.80
N ILE A 123 -2.92 2.79 -12.20
CA ILE A 123 -1.85 3.79 -12.29
C ILE A 123 -0.74 3.40 -13.28
N TYR A 124 -0.37 2.12 -13.38
CA TYR A 124 0.89 1.72 -14.02
C TYR A 124 0.73 0.92 -15.31
N ILE A 125 -0.12 -0.11 -15.31
CA ILE A 125 -0.31 -0.99 -16.47
C ILE A 125 -0.81 -0.15 -17.65
N GLY A 126 -0.09 -0.21 -18.78
CA GLY A 126 -0.38 0.55 -19.99
C GLY A 126 -0.16 2.07 -19.89
N ARG A 127 0.37 2.57 -18.76
CA ARG A 127 0.56 4.01 -18.49
C ARG A 127 2.01 4.35 -18.17
N PHE A 128 2.70 3.48 -17.45
CA PHE A 128 4.13 3.59 -17.19
C PHE A 128 4.92 2.88 -18.28
N ASP A 129 5.68 3.66 -19.05
CA ASP A 129 6.65 3.18 -20.03
C ASP A 129 8.04 2.89 -19.39
N PRO A 130 8.50 1.62 -19.34
CA PRO A 130 9.81 1.26 -18.81
C PRO A 130 11.00 1.82 -19.59
N ASP A 131 10.84 2.05 -20.90
CA ASP A 131 11.92 2.58 -21.75
C ASP A 131 12.19 4.06 -21.44
N ILE A 132 11.17 4.79 -20.99
CA ILE A 132 11.29 6.16 -20.49
C ILE A 132 11.87 6.17 -19.08
N GLY A 133 11.38 5.28 -18.21
CA GLY A 133 11.80 5.15 -16.81
C GLY A 133 11.47 6.36 -15.91
N ALA A 134 11.60 6.18 -14.60
CA ALA A 134 11.25 7.23 -13.62
C ALA A 134 12.38 8.23 -13.28
N TYR A 135 13.60 8.00 -13.79
CA TYR A 135 14.77 8.75 -13.36
C TYR A 135 14.68 10.24 -13.70
N LYS A 136 14.78 11.10 -12.67
CA LYS A 136 14.88 12.56 -12.80
C LYS A 136 13.77 13.16 -13.68
N ILE A 137 12.55 12.61 -13.59
CA ILE A 137 11.42 12.97 -14.46
C ILE A 137 11.16 14.49 -14.50
N GLU A 138 11.21 15.19 -13.37
CA GLU A 138 10.97 16.64 -13.34
C GLU A 138 12.10 17.44 -13.99
N HIS A 139 13.35 17.03 -13.78
CA HIS A 139 14.50 17.69 -14.41
C HIS A 139 14.47 17.53 -15.93
N ARG A 140 13.98 16.40 -16.42
CA ARG A 140 13.75 16.15 -17.85
C ARG A 140 12.67 17.06 -18.43
N ILE A 141 11.55 17.22 -17.72
CA ILE A 141 10.48 18.16 -18.08
C ILE A 141 11.01 19.60 -18.13
N GLN A 142 11.78 20.01 -17.12
CA GLN A 142 12.38 21.35 -17.05
C GLN A 142 13.36 21.62 -18.21
N LYS A 143 13.94 20.57 -18.80
CA LYS A 143 14.78 20.66 -20.01
C LYS A 143 14.00 20.65 -21.32
N GLY A 144 12.66 20.60 -21.27
CA GLY A 144 11.80 20.57 -22.44
C GLY A 144 11.61 19.19 -23.04
N GLU A 145 11.96 18.11 -22.34
CA GLU A 145 11.68 16.76 -22.83
C GLU A 145 10.18 16.49 -22.88
N ASN A 146 9.70 15.97 -24.02
CA ASN A 146 8.29 15.67 -24.19
C ASN A 146 7.91 14.32 -23.58
N ILE A 147 7.62 14.34 -22.27
CA ILE A 147 7.17 13.16 -21.53
C ILE A 147 5.67 12.96 -21.75
N PRO A 148 5.20 11.74 -22.13
CA PRO A 148 3.78 11.42 -22.22
C PRO A 148 3.07 11.60 -20.88
N GLU A 149 1.87 12.16 -20.92
CA GLU A 149 1.07 12.43 -19.72
C GLU A 149 0.80 11.18 -18.87
N PRO A 150 0.39 10.02 -19.42
CA PRO A 150 0.16 8.83 -18.61
C PRO A 150 1.40 8.38 -17.82
N HIS A 151 2.58 8.47 -18.43
CA HIS A 151 3.84 8.13 -17.79
C HIS A 151 4.19 9.14 -16.69
N LEU A 152 3.97 10.43 -16.94
CA LEU A 152 4.19 11.48 -15.94
C LEU A 152 3.31 11.29 -14.70
N VAL A 153 2.02 10.97 -14.91
CA VAL A 153 1.07 10.69 -13.81
C VAL A 153 1.56 9.51 -12.97
N ALA A 154 1.91 8.40 -13.62
CA ALA A 154 2.45 7.23 -12.93
C ALA A 154 3.67 7.58 -12.08
N CYS A 155 4.65 8.30 -12.65
CA CYS A 155 5.86 8.72 -11.94
C CYS A 155 5.58 9.67 -10.75
N ARG A 156 4.69 10.66 -10.92
CA ARG A 156 4.35 11.60 -9.84
C ARG A 156 3.58 10.94 -8.72
N MET A 157 2.60 10.10 -9.04
CA MET A 157 1.83 9.38 -8.02
C MET A 157 2.67 8.35 -7.24
N SER A 158 3.84 7.99 -7.76
CA SER A 158 4.74 6.99 -7.15
C SER A 158 5.65 7.51 -6.05
N ARG A 159 5.74 8.82 -5.86
CA ARG A 159 6.63 9.38 -4.84
C ARG A 159 6.16 8.97 -3.45
N GLU A 160 7.10 8.60 -2.59
CA GLU A 160 6.81 8.07 -1.26
C GLU A 160 5.88 8.99 -0.47
N GLU A 161 6.14 10.30 -0.48
CA GLU A 161 5.34 11.28 0.24
C GLU A 161 3.92 11.47 -0.32
N ILE A 162 3.72 11.20 -1.60
CA ILE A 162 2.40 11.26 -2.27
C ILE A 162 1.62 9.99 -1.95
N ILE A 163 2.23 8.81 -2.16
CA ILE A 163 1.66 7.50 -1.81
C ILE A 163 1.24 7.44 -0.36
N TYR A 164 2.13 7.88 0.53
CA TYR A 164 1.86 7.92 1.95
C TYR A 164 0.57 8.69 2.28
N ASN A 165 0.27 9.78 1.57
CA ASN A 165 -0.93 10.55 1.82
C ASN A 165 -2.19 9.94 1.21
N TRP A 166 -2.17 9.52 -0.06
CA TRP A 166 -3.40 8.99 -0.66
C TRP A 166 -3.75 7.58 -0.19
N LEU A 167 -2.79 6.77 0.28
CA LEU A 167 -3.10 5.50 0.95
C LEU A 167 -3.80 5.70 2.31
N LYS A 168 -3.56 6.81 3.02
CA LYS A 168 -4.35 7.16 4.21
C LYS A 168 -5.81 7.42 3.85
N HIS A 169 -6.07 8.05 2.71
CA HIS A 169 -7.44 8.24 2.22
C HIS A 169 -8.12 6.91 1.90
N ILE A 170 -7.41 5.93 1.33
CA ILE A 170 -7.96 4.56 1.16
C ILE A 170 -8.33 3.95 2.52
N ALA A 171 -7.45 4.07 3.54
CA ALA A 171 -7.77 3.60 4.89
C ALA A 171 -9.02 4.28 5.45
N GLN A 172 -9.18 5.60 5.24
CA GLN A 172 -10.36 6.35 5.66
C GLN A 172 -11.64 5.88 4.93
N ILE A 173 -11.58 5.64 3.62
CA ILE A 173 -12.71 5.12 2.83
C ILE A 173 -13.18 3.77 3.38
N ILE A 174 -12.25 2.86 3.67
CA ILE A 174 -12.58 1.54 4.26
C ILE A 174 -13.22 1.72 5.64
N LYS A 175 -12.63 2.55 6.51
CA LYS A 175 -13.18 2.81 7.85
C LYS A 175 -14.60 3.38 7.78
N SER A 176 -14.80 4.41 6.97
CA SER A 176 -16.10 5.05 6.78
C SER A 176 -17.14 4.05 6.26
N TYR A 177 -16.76 3.14 5.36
CA TYR A 177 -17.67 2.12 4.84
C TYR A 177 -18.23 1.20 5.95
N PHE A 178 -17.37 0.72 6.86
CA PHE A 178 -17.82 -0.13 7.98
C PHE A 178 -18.61 0.66 9.03
N ILE A 179 -18.16 1.88 9.37
CA ILE A 179 -18.84 2.76 10.34
C ILE A 179 -20.26 3.08 9.89
N LEU A 180 -20.47 3.40 8.62
CA LEU A 180 -21.79 3.70 8.06
C LEU A 180 -22.74 2.50 8.07
N GLN A 181 -22.22 1.28 8.19
CA GLN A 181 -23.01 0.05 8.37
C GLN A 181 -23.25 -0.31 9.84
N GLY A 182 -22.84 0.54 10.77
CA GLY A 182 -22.92 0.27 12.21
C GLY A 182 -21.98 -0.85 12.67
N LYS A 183 -20.94 -1.18 11.89
CA LYS A 183 -19.97 -2.22 12.23
C LYS A 183 -18.74 -1.59 12.88
N PRO A 184 -18.53 -1.75 14.21
CA PRO A 184 -17.30 -1.31 14.84
C PRO A 184 -16.13 -2.17 14.34
N ILE A 185 -14.98 -1.54 14.10
CA ILE A 185 -13.76 -2.19 13.61
C ILE A 185 -12.54 -1.74 14.41
N ASP A 186 -11.54 -2.61 14.55
CA ASP A 186 -10.20 -2.23 15.01
C ASP A 186 -9.40 -1.68 13.83
N GLU A 187 -9.04 -0.41 13.89
CA GLU A 187 -8.33 0.28 12.82
C GLU A 187 -6.97 -0.34 12.49
N ASN A 188 -6.34 -1.02 13.45
CA ASN A 188 -5.06 -1.69 13.24
C ASN A 188 -5.21 -3.02 12.49
N LYS A 189 -6.43 -3.55 12.43
CA LYS A 189 -6.77 -4.84 11.80
C LYS A 189 -7.65 -4.64 10.57
N LEU A 190 -7.60 -3.46 9.96
CA LEU A 190 -8.48 -3.06 8.87
C LEU A 190 -8.57 -4.11 7.75
N PHE A 191 -7.44 -4.68 7.34
CA PHE A 191 -7.36 -5.68 6.27
C PHE A 191 -7.62 -7.12 6.75
N GLN A 192 -7.93 -7.34 8.02
CA GLN A 192 -8.36 -8.64 8.56
C GLN A 192 -9.89 -8.82 8.48
N TYR A 193 -10.63 -7.78 8.09
CA TYR A 193 -12.06 -7.85 7.82
C TYR A 193 -12.28 -8.02 6.31
N ALA A 194 -13.11 -8.98 5.91
CA ALA A 194 -13.43 -9.17 4.50
C ALA A 194 -14.15 -7.93 3.91
N PHE A 195 -13.58 -7.37 2.85
CA PHE A 195 -14.12 -6.24 2.11
C PHE A 195 -15.07 -6.76 1.04
N PRO A 196 -16.34 -6.36 1.07
CA PRO A 196 -17.29 -6.75 0.04
C PRO A 196 -16.99 -6.01 -1.27
N GLU A 197 -17.41 -6.57 -2.41
CA GLU A 197 -17.19 -5.99 -3.74
C GLU A 197 -17.55 -4.49 -3.86
N PRO A 198 -18.67 -3.99 -3.30
CA PRO A 198 -18.99 -2.56 -3.36
C PRO A 198 -17.93 -1.65 -2.71
N LEU A 199 -17.20 -2.15 -1.71
CA LEU A 199 -16.09 -1.41 -1.12
C LEU A 199 -14.87 -1.42 -2.05
N TRP A 200 -14.56 -2.56 -2.69
CA TRP A 200 -13.47 -2.63 -3.66
C TRP A 200 -13.69 -1.72 -4.86
N GLU A 201 -14.92 -1.63 -5.36
CA GLU A 201 -15.26 -0.70 -6.44
C GLU A 201 -15.07 0.75 -6.00
N ARG A 202 -15.48 1.14 -4.78
CA ARG A 202 -15.19 2.48 -4.24
C ARG A 202 -13.69 2.77 -4.15
N ILE A 203 -12.88 1.81 -3.73
CA ILE A 203 -11.41 1.95 -3.69
C ILE A 203 -10.87 2.15 -5.11
N ARG A 204 -11.30 1.34 -6.07
CA ARG A 204 -10.88 1.46 -7.47
C ARG A 204 -11.27 2.81 -8.07
N THR A 205 -12.51 3.24 -7.87
CA THR A 205 -13.01 4.55 -8.31
C THR A 205 -12.21 5.69 -7.68
N PHE A 206 -11.86 5.61 -6.40
CA PHE A 206 -10.97 6.58 -5.75
C PHE A 206 -9.61 6.66 -6.43
N VAL A 207 -8.93 5.52 -6.67
CA VAL A 207 -7.60 5.51 -7.30
C VAL A 207 -7.68 6.10 -8.72
N ARG A 208 -8.73 5.76 -9.47
CA ARG A 208 -8.99 6.29 -10.81
C ARG A 208 -9.20 7.80 -10.80
N ASN A 209 -10.13 8.28 -9.99
CA ASN A 209 -10.45 9.70 -9.90
C ASN A 209 -9.24 10.51 -9.38
N LEU A 210 -8.46 9.93 -8.48
CA LEU A 210 -7.23 10.54 -8.00
C LEU A 210 -6.23 10.68 -9.13
N ARG A 211 -6.00 9.63 -9.92
CA ARG A 211 -5.11 9.65 -11.09
C ARG A 211 -5.54 10.67 -12.14
N ASP A 212 -6.83 10.91 -12.29
CA ASP A 212 -7.37 11.81 -13.31
C ASP A 212 -7.35 13.29 -12.88
N LEU A 213 -6.83 13.61 -11.68
CA LEU A 213 -6.66 14.99 -11.26
C LEU A 213 -5.67 15.75 -12.17
N PRO A 214 -5.99 17.00 -12.56
CA PRO A 214 -5.16 17.77 -13.51
C PRO A 214 -3.78 18.17 -12.97
N ILE A 215 -3.57 18.13 -11.65
CA ILE A 215 -2.28 18.46 -11.03
C ILE A 215 -1.14 17.57 -11.54
N TRP A 216 -1.44 16.33 -11.90
CA TRP A 216 -0.43 15.35 -12.27
C TRP A 216 0.16 15.61 -13.66
N VAL A 217 -0.65 16.09 -14.60
CA VAL A 217 -0.21 16.38 -15.98
C VAL A 217 0.33 17.79 -16.15
N ASN A 218 0.07 18.69 -15.21
CA ASN A 218 0.54 20.07 -15.28
C ASN A 218 2.08 20.15 -15.19
N LYS A 219 2.73 20.38 -16.34
CA LYS A 219 4.20 20.46 -16.46
C LYS A 219 4.76 21.77 -15.88
N GLU A 220 3.97 22.84 -15.77
CA GLU A 220 4.41 24.12 -15.18
C GLU A 220 4.72 23.98 -13.68
N LEU A 221 4.07 23.03 -13.01
CA LEU A 221 4.31 22.72 -11.59
C LEU A 221 5.62 21.96 -11.34
N SER A 222 6.37 21.60 -12.38
CA SER A 222 7.58 20.79 -12.27
C SER A 222 8.67 21.44 -11.43
N SER A 223 8.85 22.76 -11.54
CA SER A 223 9.88 23.51 -10.79
C SER A 223 9.43 23.92 -9.38
N THR A 224 8.12 24.02 -9.15
CA THR A 224 7.54 24.56 -7.90
C THR A 224 7.04 23.46 -6.99
N VAL A 225 5.96 22.78 -7.36
CA VAL A 225 5.29 21.75 -6.55
C VAL A 225 6.11 20.47 -6.51
N PHE A 226 6.65 20.06 -7.67
CA PHE A 226 7.31 18.78 -7.83
C PHE A 226 8.85 18.84 -7.79
N GLY A 227 9.44 20.04 -7.77
CA GLY A 227 10.89 20.26 -7.95
C GLY A 227 11.75 20.21 -6.68
N GLY A 228 11.13 20.18 -5.50
CA GLY A 228 11.82 20.17 -4.20
C GLY A 228 11.74 18.84 -3.45
N LYS A 229 12.49 18.74 -2.35
CA LYS A 229 12.33 17.64 -1.38
C LYS A 229 11.05 17.90 -0.57
N GLN A 230 9.96 17.26 -0.97
CA GLN A 230 8.67 17.39 -0.29
C GLN A 230 8.54 16.40 0.86
N THR A 231 7.78 16.79 1.88
CA THR A 231 7.49 15.96 3.07
C THR A 231 6.08 15.39 2.98
N HIS A 232 5.76 14.48 3.88
CA HIS A 232 4.38 13.98 4.03
C HIS A 232 3.41 15.13 4.33
N GLU A 233 3.79 16.06 5.22
CA GLU A 233 2.97 17.22 5.59
C GLU A 233 2.70 18.17 4.41
N TYR A 234 3.68 18.34 3.53
CA TYR A 234 3.54 19.16 2.32
C TYR A 234 2.37 18.68 1.44
N TRP A 235 2.35 17.37 1.13
CA TRP A 235 1.29 16.79 0.30
C TRP A 235 -0.03 16.62 1.05
N GLN A 236 0.03 16.39 2.37
CA GLN A 236 -1.16 16.43 3.20
C GLN A 236 -1.87 17.79 3.09
N THR A 237 -1.12 18.89 3.21
CA THR A 237 -1.67 20.24 3.09
C THR A 237 -2.29 20.48 1.71
N ILE A 238 -1.62 20.03 0.64
CA ILE A 238 -2.15 20.13 -0.73
C ILE A 238 -3.48 19.38 -0.87
N PHE A 239 -3.55 18.14 -0.38
CA PHE A 239 -4.79 17.35 -0.49
C PHE A 239 -5.92 17.91 0.38
N GLU A 240 -5.63 18.41 1.58
CA GLU A 240 -6.63 18.94 2.51
C GLU A 240 -7.12 20.36 2.18
N THR A 241 -6.29 21.17 1.50
CA THR A 241 -6.61 22.59 1.25
C THR A 241 -6.68 22.97 -0.22
N GLY A 242 -6.15 22.13 -1.11
CA GLY A 242 -5.93 22.43 -2.52
C GLY A 242 -4.79 23.42 -2.78
N LYS A 243 -4.04 23.81 -1.74
CA LYS A 243 -2.96 24.80 -1.79
C LYS A 243 -1.66 24.23 -1.27
N THR A 244 -0.54 24.73 -1.78
CA THR A 244 0.77 24.52 -1.16
C THR A 244 0.80 25.14 0.25
N PRO A 245 1.73 24.74 1.14
CA PRO A 245 1.93 25.41 2.43
C PRO A 245 2.24 26.92 2.31
N GLN A 246 2.72 27.37 1.16
CA GLN A 246 2.98 28.78 0.84
C GLN A 246 1.75 29.52 0.29
N GLY A 247 0.59 28.85 0.18
CA GLY A 247 -0.68 29.45 -0.23
C GLY A 247 -0.98 29.42 -1.73
N PHE A 248 -0.06 28.94 -2.57
CA PHE A 248 -0.31 28.79 -4.01
C PHE A 248 -1.39 27.73 -4.28
N GLN A 249 -2.40 28.08 -5.09
CA GLN A 249 -3.46 27.16 -5.49
C GLN A 249 -2.94 26.14 -6.51
N VAL A 250 -3.12 24.84 -6.25
CA VAL A 250 -2.64 23.75 -7.12
C VAL A 250 -3.71 22.72 -7.47
N LEU A 251 -4.77 22.63 -6.67
CA LEU A 251 -6.02 21.91 -6.99
C LEU A 251 -7.16 22.91 -7.06
N SER A 252 -8.22 22.67 -7.83
CA SER A 252 -9.39 23.57 -7.84
C SER A 252 -10.17 23.55 -6.52
N ARG A 253 -10.14 22.41 -5.83
CA ARG A 253 -10.76 22.17 -4.52
C ARG A 253 -9.95 21.14 -3.72
N PRO A 254 -10.07 21.13 -2.38
CA PRO A 254 -9.59 20.02 -1.56
C PRO A 254 -10.12 18.66 -2.04
N ILE A 255 -9.40 17.59 -1.70
CA ILE A 255 -9.87 16.22 -1.91
C ILE A 255 -11.06 15.96 -0.97
N ASP A 256 -12.22 15.68 -1.58
CA ASP A 256 -13.41 15.21 -0.88
C ASP A 256 -13.57 13.71 -1.14
N LEU A 257 -13.41 12.89 -0.10
CA LEU A 257 -13.45 11.43 -0.26
C LEU A 257 -14.80 10.92 -0.77
N MET A 258 -15.91 11.58 -0.44
CA MET A 258 -17.24 11.18 -0.87
C MET A 258 -17.47 11.52 -2.34
N GLU A 259 -16.89 12.62 -2.84
CA GLU A 259 -16.88 12.91 -4.27
C GLU A 259 -15.94 11.97 -5.04
N MET A 260 -14.77 11.66 -4.48
CA MET A 260 -13.77 10.84 -5.16
C MET A 260 -14.17 9.36 -5.34
N ILE A 261 -15.18 8.88 -4.61
CA ILE A 261 -15.72 7.51 -4.74
C ILE A 261 -17.00 7.43 -5.58
N LYS A 262 -17.41 8.52 -6.24
CA LYS A 262 -18.52 8.53 -7.21
C LYS A 262 -18.00 8.21 -8.61
N GLU A 263 -18.81 7.48 -9.37
CA GLU A 263 -18.58 7.18 -10.80
C GLU A 263 -18.82 8.42 -11.68
#